data_AF-A6MK39-F1
#
_entry.id   AF-A6MK39-F1
#
_cell.length_a   1.000
_cell.length_b   1.000
_cell.length_c   1.000
_cell.angle_alpha   90.00
_cell.angle_beta   90.00
_cell.angle_gamma   90.00
#
_symmetry.space_group_name_H-M   'P 1'
#
loop_
_entity.id
_entity.type
_entity.pdbx_description
1 polymer ?
#
loop_
_entity_poly.entity_id
_entity_poly.type
_entity_poly.pdbx_seq_one_letter_code
_entity_poly.pdbx_strand_id
1 'polypeptide(L)'
;TQGFLALFSGDTGEIKSEVREQINAKVAEWREEGKAEIIPGVLFIDEVHMLDIESFSFLNRALESDMAPVLIMATNRGITRIRGTSYQSPHGIPIDLLDRLLIVSTTPYSEKDTKQILRIRCEEEDVEMSEDAYTVLTRIGLETSLRYAIQLITAASLVCRKRKGTEVQVDDIKRVYSLFLDESRSTQYMKEYQDAFLFNELKGETMDTS
;
A
#
# COMPACT_ATOMS: atom_id res chain seq x y z
N THR A 1 21.13 5.62 -22.22
CA THR A 1 20.21 6.68 -22.70
C THR A 1 18.83 6.17 -23.13
N GLN A 2 18.61 4.86 -23.31
CA GLN A 2 17.30 4.29 -23.73
C GLN A 2 16.30 3.99 -22.58
N GLY A 3 16.70 4.04 -21.30
CA GLY A 3 15.85 3.58 -20.19
C GLY A 3 14.62 4.45 -19.86
N PHE A 4 14.67 5.76 -20.11
CA PHE A 4 13.57 6.68 -19.76
C PHE A 4 12.41 6.63 -20.77
N LEU A 5 12.72 6.47 -22.07
CA LEU A 5 11.71 6.36 -23.13
C LEU A 5 11.07 4.97 -23.21
N ALA A 6 11.76 3.92 -22.74
CA ALA A 6 11.25 2.55 -22.70
C ALA A 6 10.03 2.38 -21.77
N LEU A 7 9.90 3.23 -20.74
CA LEU A 7 8.73 3.25 -19.84
C LEU A 7 7.42 3.62 -20.56
N PHE A 8 7.50 4.29 -21.71
CA PHE A 8 6.33 4.79 -22.46
C PHE A 8 6.14 4.10 -23.82
N SER A 9 7.12 3.32 -24.30
CA SER A 9 7.08 2.74 -25.65
C SER A 9 6.49 1.33 -25.72
N GLY A 10 6.20 0.68 -24.59
CA GLY A 10 5.68 -0.70 -24.56
C GLY A 10 6.66 -1.74 -25.09
N ASP A 11 7.91 -1.36 -25.36
CA ASP A 11 8.98 -2.26 -25.77
C ASP A 11 9.44 -3.00 -24.51
N THR A 12 9.07 -4.27 -24.41
CA THR A 12 9.09 -5.04 -23.16
C THR A 12 10.50 -5.07 -22.58
N GLY A 13 10.64 -4.50 -21.38
CA GLY A 13 11.88 -4.40 -20.60
C GLY A 13 12.40 -5.72 -20.02
N GLU A 14 12.09 -6.86 -20.64
CA GLU A 14 12.65 -8.14 -20.24
C GLU A 14 14.12 -8.21 -20.70
N ILE A 15 15.02 -8.17 -19.72
CA ILE A 15 16.45 -8.36 -20.00
C ILE A 15 16.68 -9.83 -20.32
N LYS A 16 17.17 -10.11 -21.53
CA LYS A 16 17.54 -11.45 -21.99
C LYS A 16 18.50 -12.15 -21.02
N SER A 17 18.36 -13.46 -20.89
CA SER A 17 19.22 -14.28 -20.01
C SER A 17 20.70 -14.14 -20.35
N GLU A 18 21.08 -14.07 -21.63
CA GLU A 18 22.49 -13.99 -22.03
C GLU A 18 23.14 -12.70 -21.51
N VAL A 19 22.40 -11.59 -21.49
CA VAL A 19 22.89 -10.31 -20.94
C VAL A 19 23.05 -10.41 -19.42
N ARG A 20 22.10 -11.05 -18.71
CA ARG A 20 22.21 -11.24 -17.26
C ARG A 20 23.42 -12.10 -16.90
N GLU A 21 23.66 -13.19 -17.63
CA GLU A 21 24.80 -14.07 -17.42
C GLU A 21 26.14 -13.35 -17.67
N GLN A 22 26.24 -12.58 -18.76
CA GLN A 22 27.43 -11.78 -19.06
C GLN A 22 27.74 -10.77 -17.96
N ILE A 23 26.71 -10.07 -17.45
CA ILE A 23 26.89 -9.11 -16.36
C ILE A 23 27.26 -9.82 -15.06
N ASN A 24 26.61 -10.94 -14.72
CA ASN A 24 26.93 -11.72 -13.52
C ASN A 24 28.39 -12.19 -13.54
N ALA A 25 28.90 -12.68 -14.68
CA ALA A 25 30.29 -13.09 -14.81
C ALA A 25 31.26 -11.92 -14.59
N LYS A 26 30.96 -10.74 -15.15
CA LYS A 26 31.80 -9.55 -14.98
C LYS A 26 31.81 -9.02 -13.55
N VAL A 27 30.66 -9.03 -12.88
CA VAL A 27 30.53 -8.63 -11.47
C VAL A 27 31.30 -9.60 -10.57
N ALA A 28 31.25 -10.91 -10.86
CA ALA A 28 32.03 -11.91 -10.14
C ALA A 28 33.55 -11.69 -10.30
N GLU A 29 34.04 -11.46 -11.52
CA GLU A 29 35.45 -11.13 -11.81
C GLU A 29 35.89 -9.89 -11.02
N TRP A 30 35.10 -8.82 -11.03
CA TRP A 30 35.44 -7.60 -10.28
C TRP A 30 35.45 -7.78 -8.77
N ARG A 31 34.59 -8.67 -8.24
CA ARG A 31 34.60 -9.03 -6.83
C ARG A 31 35.87 -9.80 -6.47
N GLU A 32 36.27 -10.78 -7.29
CA GLU A 32 37.49 -11.58 -7.08
C GLU A 32 38.77 -10.74 -7.20
N GLU A 33 38.80 -9.80 -8.14
CA GLU A 33 39.92 -8.86 -8.33
C GLU A 33 39.97 -7.73 -7.28
N GLY A 34 38.98 -7.66 -6.37
CA GLY A 34 38.88 -6.58 -5.37
C GLY A 34 38.56 -5.20 -5.96
N LYS A 35 38.06 -5.13 -7.20
CA LYS A 35 37.63 -3.88 -7.84
C LYS A 35 36.23 -3.45 -7.42
N ALA A 36 35.41 -4.39 -6.94
CA ALA A 36 34.05 -4.14 -6.50
C ALA A 36 33.71 -4.96 -5.24
N GLU A 37 32.81 -4.40 -4.43
CA GLU A 37 32.18 -5.08 -3.30
C GLU A 37 30.67 -5.13 -3.55
N ILE A 38 30.04 -6.26 -3.25
CA ILE A 38 28.59 -6.41 -3.41
C ILE A 38 27.93 -6.21 -2.05
N ILE A 39 27.01 -5.26 -1.99
CA ILE A 39 26.24 -4.94 -0.79
C ILE A 39 24.81 -5.45 -0.97
N PRO A 40 24.37 -6.48 -0.21
CA PRO A 40 22.99 -6.93 -0.24
C PRO A 40 22.03 -5.80 0.18
N GLY A 41 21.01 -5.56 -0.64
CA GLY A 41 19.99 -4.56 -0.38
C GLY A 41 18.83 -5.08 0.47
N VAL A 42 17.74 -4.32 0.46
CA VAL A 42 16.45 -4.70 1.04
C VAL A 42 15.40 -4.71 -0.07
N LEU A 43 14.65 -5.81 -0.18
CA LEU A 43 13.48 -5.91 -1.05
C LEU A 43 12.22 -5.86 -0.18
N PHE A 44 11.42 -4.80 -0.34
CA PHE A 44 10.14 -4.67 0.35
C PHE A 44 8.99 -5.01 -0.60
N ILE A 45 8.16 -5.97 -0.22
CA ILE A 45 6.94 -6.34 -0.95
C ILE A 45 5.73 -6.03 -0.07
N ASP A 46 4.97 -5.02 -0.46
CA ASP A 46 3.68 -4.72 0.17
C ASP A 46 2.57 -5.61 -0.39
N GLU A 47 1.55 -5.86 0.42
CA GLU A 47 0.41 -6.73 0.11
C GLU A 47 0.81 -8.08 -0.51
N VAL A 48 1.75 -8.78 0.12
CA VAL A 48 2.35 -10.02 -0.40
C VAL A 48 1.32 -11.13 -0.68
N HIS A 49 0.17 -11.10 -0.01
CA HIS A 49 -0.94 -12.03 -0.26
C HIS A 49 -1.52 -11.95 -1.67
N MET A 50 -1.15 -10.93 -2.45
CA MET A 50 -1.50 -10.78 -3.86
C MET A 50 -0.62 -11.60 -4.80
N LEU A 51 0.50 -12.17 -4.32
CA LEU A 51 1.35 -13.08 -5.08
C LEU A 51 0.72 -14.46 -5.23
N ASP A 52 1.11 -15.16 -6.29
CA ASP A 52 0.73 -16.55 -6.54
C ASP A 52 1.83 -17.53 -6.13
N ILE A 53 1.49 -18.83 -6.19
CA ILE A 53 2.39 -19.92 -5.81
C ILE A 53 3.69 -19.95 -6.64
N GLU A 54 3.64 -19.54 -7.91
CA GLU A 54 4.82 -19.48 -8.78
C GLU A 54 5.78 -18.37 -8.34
N SER A 55 5.24 -17.21 -7.99
CA SER A 55 5.99 -16.08 -7.43
C SER A 55 6.67 -16.46 -6.11
N PHE A 56 5.95 -17.14 -5.21
CA PHE A 56 6.54 -17.64 -3.97
C PHE A 56 7.64 -18.68 -4.21
N SER A 57 7.44 -19.59 -5.18
CA SER A 57 8.47 -20.58 -5.55
C SER A 57 9.73 -19.91 -6.07
N PHE A 58 9.58 -18.86 -6.89
CA PHE A 58 10.70 -18.05 -7.35
C PHE A 58 11.43 -17.35 -6.19
N LEU A 59 10.69 -16.71 -5.28
CA LEU A 59 11.27 -16.06 -4.11
C LEU A 59 12.02 -17.05 -3.23
N ASN A 60 11.45 -18.24 -3.00
CA ASN A 60 12.08 -19.29 -2.19
C ASN A 60 13.45 -19.70 -2.77
N ARG A 61 13.53 -19.89 -4.09
CA ARG A 61 14.80 -20.17 -4.79
C ARG A 61 15.75 -18.97 -4.78
N ALA A 62 15.25 -17.75 -4.93
CA ALA A 62 16.08 -16.55 -4.94
C ALA A 62 16.73 -16.28 -3.57
N LEU A 63 16.02 -16.60 -2.49
CA LEU A 63 16.50 -16.47 -1.11
C LEU A 63 17.56 -17.51 -0.72
N GLU A 64 17.77 -18.56 -1.51
CA GLU A 64 18.85 -19.53 -1.30
C GLU A 64 20.21 -19.04 -1.83
N SER A 65 20.23 -17.96 -2.60
CA SER A 65 21.47 -17.35 -3.09
C SER A 65 22.20 -16.63 -1.96
N ASP A 66 23.51 -16.80 -1.86
CA ASP A 66 24.37 -16.09 -0.90
C ASP A 66 24.28 -14.55 -1.04
N MET A 67 23.90 -14.07 -2.22
CA MET A 67 23.79 -12.65 -2.53
C MET A 67 22.34 -12.14 -2.43
N ALA A 68 21.44 -12.91 -1.82
CA ALA A 68 20.04 -12.52 -1.66
C ALA A 68 19.90 -11.26 -0.79
N PRO A 69 19.07 -10.28 -1.18
CA PRO A 69 18.75 -9.15 -0.33
C PRO A 69 17.91 -9.60 0.87
N VAL A 70 17.84 -8.75 1.89
CA VAL A 70 16.87 -8.94 2.98
C VAL A 70 15.47 -8.73 2.43
N LEU A 71 14.64 -9.77 2.48
CA LEU A 71 13.24 -9.71 2.07
C LEU A 71 12.36 -9.28 3.25
N ILE A 72 11.66 -8.16 3.09
CA ILE A 72 10.62 -7.70 4.02
C ILE A 72 9.28 -7.77 3.30
N MET A 73 8.30 -8.42 3.91
CA MET A 73 6.96 -8.57 3.35
C MET A 73 5.94 -7.98 4.31
N ALA A 74 4.94 -7.29 3.77
CA ALA A 74 3.79 -6.77 4.52
C ALA A 74 2.49 -7.38 4.00
N THR A 75 1.54 -7.59 4.90
CA THR A 75 0.21 -8.12 4.57
C THR A 75 -0.80 -7.67 5.59
N ASN A 76 -1.95 -7.22 5.11
CA ASN A 76 -3.10 -6.87 5.94
C ASN A 76 -4.10 -8.02 6.07
N ARG A 77 -3.77 -9.22 5.58
CA ARG A 77 -4.65 -10.41 5.62
C ARG A 77 -4.21 -11.40 6.70
N GLY A 78 -5.17 -11.84 7.51
CA GLY A 78 -4.98 -12.88 8.53
C GLY A 78 -4.88 -14.28 7.93
N ILE A 79 -6.00 -14.83 7.44
CA ILE A 79 -6.05 -16.10 6.69
C ILE A 79 -6.62 -15.79 5.31
N THR A 80 -5.93 -16.22 4.26
CA THR A 80 -6.41 -16.04 2.89
C THR A 80 -5.94 -17.18 1.98
N ARG A 81 -6.53 -17.28 0.80
CA ARG A 81 -6.21 -18.28 -0.21
C ARG A 81 -4.86 -17.96 -0.85
N ILE A 82 -4.00 -18.96 -0.99
CA ILE A 82 -2.79 -18.85 -1.81
C ILE A 82 -3.21 -18.82 -3.28
N ARG A 83 -2.96 -17.72 -3.97
CA ARG A 83 -3.37 -17.56 -5.37
C ARG A 83 -2.69 -18.62 -6.25
N GLY A 84 -3.44 -19.15 -7.22
CA GLY A 84 -3.02 -20.29 -8.04
C GLY A 84 -3.31 -21.68 -7.43
N THR A 85 -3.72 -21.76 -6.15
CA THR A 85 -4.08 -23.04 -5.50
C THR A 85 -5.49 -23.00 -4.91
N SER A 86 -6.03 -24.10 -4.39
CA SER A 86 -7.30 -24.13 -3.64
C SER A 86 -7.12 -24.05 -2.12
N TYR A 87 -5.89 -23.90 -1.63
CA TYR A 87 -5.57 -23.94 -0.21
C TYR A 87 -5.59 -22.55 0.42
N GLN A 88 -5.99 -22.49 1.70
CA GLN A 88 -5.87 -21.30 2.54
C GLN A 88 -4.69 -21.46 3.49
N SER A 89 -4.01 -20.36 3.77
CA SER A 89 -2.90 -20.31 4.72
C SER A 89 -2.90 -18.99 5.50
N PRO A 90 -2.22 -18.95 6.67
CA PRO A 90 -1.92 -17.69 7.32
C PRO A 90 -1.20 -16.76 6.35
N HIS A 91 -1.66 -15.51 6.29
CA HIS A 91 -1.13 -14.44 5.46
C HIS A 91 -1.18 -14.67 3.94
N GLY A 92 -1.73 -15.79 3.48
CA GLY A 92 -1.72 -16.16 2.05
C GLY A 92 -0.36 -16.63 1.56
N ILE A 93 0.53 -17.01 2.48
CA ILE A 93 1.90 -17.45 2.19
C ILE A 93 1.96 -18.98 2.31
N PRO A 94 2.65 -19.69 1.41
CA PRO A 94 2.91 -21.13 1.55
C PRO A 94 3.57 -21.47 2.89
N ILE A 95 3.17 -22.59 3.52
CA ILE A 95 3.62 -22.96 4.88
C ILE A 95 5.13 -23.18 4.92
N ASP A 96 5.70 -23.75 3.86
CA ASP A 96 7.15 -23.97 3.70
C ASP A 96 7.95 -22.67 3.73
N LEU A 97 7.43 -21.59 3.14
CA LEU A 97 8.05 -20.28 3.23
C LEU A 97 7.79 -19.66 4.59
N LEU A 98 6.57 -19.78 5.13
CA LEU A 98 6.18 -19.22 6.41
C LEU A 98 7.04 -19.72 7.58
N ASP A 99 7.42 -21.00 7.58
CA ASP A 99 8.33 -21.60 8.58
C ASP A 99 9.74 -21.00 8.56
N ARG A 100 10.12 -20.34 7.45
CA ARG A 100 11.42 -19.65 7.29
C ARG A 100 11.37 -18.16 7.66
N LEU A 101 10.18 -17.60 7.95
CA LEU A 101 9.99 -16.17 8.18
C LEU A 101 10.03 -15.80 9.66
N LEU A 102 10.59 -14.63 9.96
CA LEU A 102 10.37 -13.95 11.23
C LEU A 102 9.12 -13.07 11.11
N ILE A 103 8.08 -13.41 11.86
CA ILE A 103 6.82 -12.65 11.86
C ILE A 103 6.87 -11.56 12.93
N VAL A 104 6.71 -10.31 12.52
CA VAL A 104 6.58 -9.15 13.41
C VAL A 104 5.17 -8.59 13.30
N SER A 105 4.36 -8.77 14.35
CA SER A 105 3.00 -8.24 14.41
C SER A 105 2.98 -6.79 14.88
N THR A 106 2.29 -5.92 14.17
CA THR A 106 2.01 -4.54 14.60
C THR A 106 0.67 -4.46 15.32
N THR A 107 0.52 -3.44 16.17
CA THR A 107 -0.74 -3.15 16.88
C THR A 107 -1.29 -1.80 16.45
N PRO A 108 -2.63 -1.59 16.52
CA PRO A 108 -3.22 -0.28 16.29
C PRO A 108 -2.63 0.80 17.19
N TYR A 109 -2.51 2.02 16.68
CA TYR A 109 -2.02 3.17 17.43
C TYR A 109 -3.01 3.62 18.52
N SER A 110 -2.49 4.17 19.61
CA SER A 110 -3.31 4.87 20.59
C SER A 110 -3.75 6.25 20.06
N GLU A 111 -4.72 6.89 20.71
CA GLU A 111 -5.12 8.27 20.40
C GLU A 111 -3.93 9.24 20.49
N LYS A 112 -3.10 9.08 21.52
CA LYS A 112 -1.91 9.91 21.74
C LYS A 112 -0.90 9.75 20.59
N ASP A 113 -0.65 8.52 20.17
CA ASP A 113 0.28 8.24 19.07
C ASP A 113 -0.28 8.76 17.75
N THR A 114 -1.59 8.59 17.51
CA THR A 114 -2.28 9.10 16.32
C THR A 114 -2.17 10.63 16.24
N LYS A 115 -2.44 11.34 17.34
CA LYS A 115 -2.29 12.80 17.39
C LYS A 115 -0.85 13.23 17.10
N GLN A 116 0.13 12.52 17.66
CA GLN A 116 1.55 12.82 17.44
C GLN A 116 1.97 12.59 15.98
N ILE A 117 1.52 11.49 15.36
CA ILE A 117 1.80 11.21 13.95
C ILE A 117 1.20 12.31 13.06
N LEU A 118 -0.05 12.71 13.31
CA LEU A 118 -0.71 13.76 12.55
C LEU A 118 0.00 15.12 12.70
N ARG A 119 0.51 15.43 13.89
CA ARG A 119 1.31 16.64 14.14
C ARG A 119 2.59 16.65 13.32
N ILE A 120 3.34 15.55 13.34
CA ILE A 120 4.57 15.40 12.54
C ILE A 120 4.26 15.55 11.04
N ARG A 121 3.15 14.97 10.57
CA ARG A 121 2.72 15.10 9.16
C ARG A 121 2.34 16.52 8.79
N CYS A 122 1.67 17.26 9.68
CA CYS A 122 1.37 18.67 9.44
C CYS A 122 2.65 19.53 9.39
N GLU A 123 3.63 19.24 10.26
CA GLU A 123 4.95 19.90 10.23
C GLU A 123 5.71 19.59 8.93
N GLU A 124 5.67 18.34 8.45
CA GLU A 124 6.29 17.92 7.18
C GLU A 124 5.61 18.56 5.96
N GLU A 125 4.30 18.76 5.99
CA GLU A 125 3.51 19.41 4.93
C GLU A 125 3.48 20.94 5.02
N ASP A 126 4.14 21.55 6.01
CA ASP A 126 4.14 23.00 6.28
C ASP A 126 2.71 23.56 6.44
N VAL A 127 1.91 22.89 7.27
CA VAL A 127 0.51 23.23 7.57
C VAL A 127 0.36 23.61 9.04
N GLU A 128 0.07 24.89 9.30
CA GLU A 128 -0.33 25.36 10.63
C GLU A 128 -1.79 24.97 10.92
N MET A 129 -2.03 24.36 12.08
CA MET A 129 -3.35 23.88 12.48
C MET A 129 -3.59 24.13 13.96
N SER A 130 -4.81 24.56 14.29
CA SER A 130 -5.25 24.79 15.68
C SER A 130 -5.33 23.48 16.48
N GLU A 131 -5.15 23.54 17.80
CA GLU A 131 -5.21 22.35 18.68
C GLU A 131 -6.60 21.68 18.67
N ASP A 132 -7.67 22.46 18.51
CA ASP A 132 -9.03 21.92 18.37
C ASP A 132 -9.18 21.15 17.04
N ALA A 133 -8.60 21.68 15.96
CA ALA A 133 -8.58 21.02 14.66
C ALA A 133 -7.80 19.71 14.70
N TYR A 134 -6.64 19.66 15.37
CA TYR A 134 -5.92 18.41 15.61
C TYR A 134 -6.74 17.38 16.37
N THR A 135 -7.50 17.81 17.39
CA THR A 135 -8.32 16.92 18.20
C THR A 135 -9.43 16.29 17.36
N VAL A 136 -10.10 17.09 16.52
CA VAL A 136 -11.11 16.58 15.57
C VAL A 136 -10.49 15.65 14.53
N LEU A 137 -9.34 16.01 13.96
CA LEU A 137 -8.65 15.18 12.97
C LEU A 137 -8.18 13.84 13.56
N THR A 138 -7.70 13.85 14.80
CA THR A 138 -7.29 12.64 15.52
C THR A 138 -8.47 11.71 15.70
N ARG A 139 -9.63 12.25 16.11
CA ARG A 139 -10.86 11.47 16.24
C ARG A 139 -11.29 10.86 14.90
N ILE A 140 -11.23 11.63 13.81
CA ILE A 140 -11.50 11.11 12.46
C ILE A 140 -10.53 9.97 12.12
N GLY A 141 -9.23 10.11 12.42
CA GLY A 141 -8.22 9.09 12.16
C GLY A 141 -8.45 7.78 12.93
N LEU A 142 -8.99 7.86 14.15
CA LEU A 142 -9.37 6.69 14.96
C LEU A 142 -10.67 6.03 14.50
N GLU A 143 -11.66 6.81 14.07
CA GLU A 143 -12.95 6.30 13.61
C GLU A 143 -12.89 5.73 12.17
N THR A 144 -11.91 6.16 11.37
CA THR A 144 -11.74 5.77 9.96
C THR A 144 -10.39 5.09 9.71
N SER A 145 -9.40 5.84 9.20
CA SER A 145 -8.02 5.38 9.05
C SER A 145 -7.04 6.55 9.14
N LEU A 146 -5.82 6.25 9.59
CA LEU A 146 -4.73 7.22 9.61
C LEU A 146 -4.43 7.77 8.20
N ARG A 147 -4.48 6.93 7.16
CA ARG A 147 -4.25 7.34 5.77
C ARG A 147 -5.26 8.40 5.32
N TYR A 148 -6.54 8.19 5.64
CA TYR A 148 -7.59 9.15 5.32
C TYR A 148 -7.37 10.48 6.07
N ALA A 149 -7.10 10.42 7.37
CA ALA A 149 -6.81 11.63 8.16
C ALA A 149 -5.60 12.43 7.63
N ILE A 150 -4.53 11.76 7.19
CA ILE A 150 -3.37 12.42 6.59
C ILE A 150 -3.77 13.13 5.28
N GLN A 151 -4.53 12.47 4.41
CA GLN A 151 -4.98 13.10 3.15
C GLN A 151 -5.89 14.32 3.38
N LEU A 152 -6.63 14.35 4.49
CA LEU A 152 -7.44 15.51 4.86
C LEU A 152 -6.59 16.74 5.23
N ILE A 153 -5.35 16.58 5.69
CA ILE A 153 -4.46 17.70 6.06
C ILE A 153 -4.26 18.62 4.86
N THR A 154 -3.80 18.06 3.74
CA THR A 154 -3.53 18.82 2.51
C THR A 154 -4.80 19.49 1.97
N ALA A 155 -5.93 18.79 2.00
CA ALA A 155 -7.21 19.33 1.54
C ALA A 155 -7.74 20.44 2.46
N ALA A 156 -7.59 20.31 3.79
CA ALA A 156 -7.98 21.33 4.75
C ALA A 156 -7.10 22.58 4.64
N SER A 157 -5.80 22.41 4.38
CA SER A 157 -4.88 23.51 4.06
C SER A 157 -5.34 24.29 2.82
N LEU A 158 -5.78 23.60 1.77
CA LEU A 158 -6.29 24.27 0.56
C LEU A 158 -7.60 25.04 0.83
N VAL A 159 -8.51 24.50 1.64
CA VAL A 159 -9.73 25.19 2.07
C VAL A 159 -9.42 26.42 2.92
N CYS A 160 -8.47 26.30 3.85
CA CYS A 160 -7.98 27.41 4.67
C CYS A 160 -7.41 28.53 3.80
N ARG A 161 -6.53 28.19 2.84
CA ARG A 161 -5.98 29.15 1.87
C ARG A 161 -7.06 29.81 1.03
N LYS A 162 -8.10 29.07 0.61
CA LYS A 162 -9.24 29.60 -0.14
C LYS A 162 -10.04 30.64 0.65
N ARG A 163 -10.19 30.47 1.97
CA ARG A 163 -10.78 31.49 2.85
C ARG A 163 -9.80 32.60 3.26
N LYS A 164 -8.58 32.61 2.72
CA LYS A 164 -7.46 33.50 3.09
C LYS A 164 -7.06 33.39 4.57
N GLY A 165 -7.21 32.20 5.16
CA GLY A 165 -6.69 31.88 6.48
C GLY A 165 -5.22 31.45 6.42
N THR A 166 -4.51 31.64 7.53
CA THR A 166 -3.12 31.17 7.72
C THR A 166 -3.06 29.85 8.49
N GLU A 167 -3.99 29.65 9.43
CA GLU A 167 -4.06 28.47 10.30
C GLU A 167 -5.35 27.68 10.03
N VAL A 168 -5.25 26.36 9.87
CA VAL A 168 -6.37 25.43 9.68
C VAL A 168 -7.22 25.35 10.95
N GLN A 169 -8.52 25.57 10.78
CA GLN A 169 -9.52 25.57 11.85
C GLN A 169 -10.44 24.35 11.72
N VAL A 170 -11.20 24.07 12.78
CA VAL A 170 -12.15 22.94 12.82
C VAL A 170 -13.15 22.98 11.66
N ASP A 171 -13.59 24.16 11.25
CA ASP A 171 -14.55 24.32 10.16
C ASP A 171 -13.98 23.92 8.78
N ASP A 172 -12.67 24.09 8.58
CA ASP A 172 -11.99 23.65 7.36
C ASP A 172 -12.02 22.12 7.29
N ILE A 173 -11.69 21.45 8.40
CA ILE A 173 -11.72 19.98 8.50
C ILE A 173 -13.14 19.44 8.29
N LYS A 174 -14.14 20.03 8.96
CA LYS A 174 -15.55 19.62 8.78
C LYS A 174 -16.00 19.75 7.33
N ARG A 175 -15.62 20.84 6.66
CA ARG A 175 -15.93 21.04 5.26
C ARG A 175 -15.29 19.98 4.38
N VAL A 176 -14.01 19.69 4.57
CA VAL A 176 -13.32 18.65 3.79
C VAL A 176 -13.90 17.27 4.07
N TYR A 177 -14.19 16.95 5.33
CA TYR A 177 -14.82 15.69 5.74
C TYR A 177 -16.20 15.48 5.12
N SER A 178 -16.97 16.55 4.88
CA SER A 178 -18.25 16.46 4.15
C SER A 178 -18.09 16.24 2.64
N LEU A 179 -16.97 16.66 2.06
CA LEU A 179 -16.73 16.59 0.61
C LEU A 179 -16.08 15.27 0.21
N PHE A 180 -15.12 14.80 1.00
CA PHE A 180 -14.36 13.59 0.73
C PHE A 180 -14.81 12.49 1.68
N LEU A 181 -15.51 11.49 1.16
CA LEU A 181 -15.98 10.36 1.95
C LEU A 181 -14.83 9.37 2.21
N ASP A 182 -14.78 8.79 3.40
CA ASP A 182 -13.96 7.61 3.67
C ASP A 182 -14.62 6.33 3.10
N GLU A 183 -13.88 5.23 3.09
CA GLU A 183 -14.33 3.94 2.55
C GLU A 183 -15.66 3.47 3.16
N SER A 184 -15.83 3.58 4.48
CA SER A 184 -17.02 3.12 5.18
C SER A 184 -18.25 3.94 4.79
N ARG A 185 -18.13 5.28 4.83
CA ARG A 185 -19.21 6.19 4.41
C ARG A 185 -19.52 6.06 2.92
N SER A 186 -18.50 5.89 2.08
CA SER A 186 -18.66 5.68 0.64
C SER A 186 -19.40 4.36 0.36
N THR A 187 -19.04 3.28 1.04
CA THR A 187 -19.73 1.99 0.92
C THR A 187 -21.18 2.07 1.36
N GLN A 188 -21.46 2.78 2.46
CA GLN A 188 -22.83 3.01 2.92
C GLN A 188 -23.64 3.83 1.90
N TYR A 189 -23.07 4.92 1.39
CA TYR A 189 -23.69 5.73 0.36
C TYR A 189 -24.03 4.90 -0.89
N MET A 190 -23.10 4.05 -1.36
CA MET A 190 -23.36 3.16 -2.48
C MET A 190 -24.47 2.13 -2.20
N LYS A 191 -24.63 1.68 -0.95
CA LYS A 191 -25.71 0.78 -0.54
C LYS A 191 -27.07 1.47 -0.52
N GLU A 192 -27.13 2.70 0.00
CA GLU A 192 -28.38 3.47 0.10
C GLU A 192 -28.92 3.91 -1.28
N TYR A 193 -28.02 4.18 -2.22
CA TYR A 193 -28.37 4.60 -3.58
C TYR A 193 -28.19 3.45 -4.60
N GLN A 194 -28.29 2.20 -4.15
CA GLN A 194 -28.16 1.01 -5.00
C GLN A 194 -29.02 1.12 -6.26
N ASP A 195 -30.27 1.51 -6.14
CA ASP A 195 -31.20 1.60 -7.28
C ASP A 195 -30.82 2.68 -8.31
N ALA A 196 -30.06 3.70 -7.90
CA ALA A 196 -29.61 4.78 -8.77
C ALA A 196 -28.24 4.49 -9.42
N PHE A 197 -27.39 3.71 -8.76
CA PHE A 197 -26.03 3.40 -9.24
C PHE A 197 -25.92 2.02 -9.91
N LEU A 198 -26.74 1.05 -9.49
CA LEU A 198 -26.87 -0.24 -10.16
C LEU A 198 -27.85 -0.10 -11.33
N PHE A 199 -27.39 0.52 -12.41
CA PHE A 199 -27.87 0.17 -13.75
C PHE A 199 -27.32 -1.21 -14.10
N ASN A 200 -27.73 -2.24 -13.36
CA ASN A 200 -27.62 -3.60 -13.82
C ASN A 200 -29.04 -3.98 -14.27
N GLU A 201 -29.21 -4.18 -15.58
CA GLU A 201 -30.37 -4.81 -16.18
C GLU A 201 -30.50 -6.25 -15.66
N LEU A 202 -30.90 -6.41 -14.40
CA LEU A 202 -31.39 -7.64 -13.81
C LEU A 202 -32.89 -7.49 -13.49
N LYS A 203 -33.63 -6.89 -14.43
CA LYS A 203 -35.02 -7.31 -14.69
C LYS A 203 -34.98 -8.49 -15.66
N GLY A 204 -34.37 -9.59 -15.22
CA GLY A 204 -34.35 -10.87 -15.91
C GLY A 204 -35.09 -11.90 -15.09
N GLU A 205 -36.34 -12.15 -15.48
CA GLU A 205 -37.13 -13.36 -15.24
C GLU A 205 -37.42 -13.75 -13.77
N THR A 206 -38.59 -13.35 -13.30
CA THR A 206 -39.43 -14.25 -12.52
C THR A 206 -39.66 -15.53 -13.34
N MET A 207 -38.86 -16.56 -13.10
CA MET A 207 -39.23 -17.92 -13.48
C MET A 207 -40.41 -18.35 -12.60
N ASP A 208 -41.61 -18.21 -13.13
CA ASP A 208 -42.76 -19.02 -12.74
C ASP A 208 -42.36 -20.49 -12.95
N THR A 209 -42.27 -21.24 -11.86
CA THR A 209 -42.28 -22.70 -11.90
C THR A 209 -43.65 -23.15 -11.41
N SER A 210 -44.52 -23.44 -12.38
CA SER A 210 -45.59 -24.43 -12.22
C SER A 210 -44.99 -25.83 -12.23
#